data_AF-X1QC70-F1
#
_entry.id   AF-X1QC70-F1
#
_cell.length_a   1.000
_cell.length_b   1.000
_cell.length_c   1.000
_cell.angle_alpha   90.00
_cell.angle_beta   90.00
_cell.angle_gamma   90.00
#
_symmetry.space_group_name_H-M   'P 1'
#
loop_
_entity.id
_entity.type
_entity.pdbx_description
1 polymer ?
#
loop_
_entity_poly.entity_id
_entity_poly.type
_entity_poly.pdbx_seq_one_letter_code
_entity_poly.pdbx_strand_id
1 'polypeptide(L)'
;VRQDVRGKFKSEGVWVHHIVHIDEKKLGDVDESTDAYDTIDWLIKNIPNNNGKVGLWGISYGGWEVAMGMMEAHPALKAAAPMCSPGNQFMGDDYYHNGAFRALYAFYWSSKNAQIRISPTSEKTKPFEFGTPDGYRFWLELGPLSNVDKKLFFGQVPTWNEWTVHDTYDEYWQSKNVPDDMNDIKLPVMNVCSLFDSEDYYGAINIYHSLEKKNPENQS
;
A
#
# COMPACT_ATOMS: atom_id res chain seq x y z
N VAL A 1 16.68 2.69 8.47
CA VAL A 1 16.82 2.61 7.00
C VAL A 1 15.53 3.11 6.39
N ARG A 2 15.57 3.77 5.23
CA ARG A 2 14.39 4.05 4.39
C ARG A 2 14.72 3.55 3.00
N GLN A 3 13.78 2.89 2.36
CA GLN A 3 13.94 2.28 1.05
C GLN A 3 12.82 2.78 0.14
N ASP A 4 13.14 3.06 -1.11
CA ASP A 4 12.13 3.29 -2.14
C ASP A 4 11.62 1.91 -2.60
N VAL A 5 10.30 1.67 -2.62
CA VAL A 5 9.75 0.40 -3.09
C VAL A 5 9.92 0.21 -4.60
N ARG A 6 9.72 -1.02 -5.07
CA ARG A 6 9.83 -1.40 -6.49
C ARG A 6 9.09 -0.42 -7.41
N GLY A 7 9.79 0.05 -8.44
CA GLY A 7 9.28 1.00 -9.44
C GLY A 7 9.01 2.41 -8.90
N LYS A 8 9.45 2.74 -7.69
CA LYS A 8 9.33 4.08 -7.11
C LYS A 8 10.69 4.76 -6.97
N PHE A 9 10.70 6.06 -7.27
CA PHE A 9 11.86 6.93 -7.09
C PHE A 9 13.14 6.31 -7.62
N LYS A 10 14.12 5.98 -6.77
CA LYS A 10 15.42 5.44 -7.21
C LYS A 10 15.41 3.92 -7.39
N SER A 11 14.33 3.24 -7.07
CA SER A 11 14.21 1.81 -7.26
C SER A 11 13.75 1.46 -8.68
N GLU A 12 14.36 0.41 -9.20
CA GLU A 12 14.03 -0.17 -10.50
C GLU A 12 12.74 -1.01 -10.42
N GLY A 13 12.31 -1.55 -11.55
CA GLY A 13 11.13 -2.40 -11.67
C GLY A 13 9.84 -1.66 -11.99
N VAL A 14 8.74 -2.40 -12.04
CA VAL A 14 7.41 -1.88 -12.31
C VAL A 14 6.68 -1.74 -10.98
N TRP A 15 6.13 -0.55 -10.74
CA TRP A 15 5.30 -0.31 -9.58
C TRP A 15 3.88 -0.78 -9.87
N VAL A 16 3.33 -1.60 -8.97
CA VAL A 16 1.94 -2.06 -8.99
C VAL A 16 1.29 -1.61 -7.69
N HIS A 17 0.17 -0.90 -7.80
CA HIS A 17 -0.55 -0.43 -6.63
C HIS A 17 -1.11 -1.60 -5.81
N HIS A 18 -0.71 -1.66 -4.53
CA HIS A 18 -1.08 -2.74 -3.62
C HIS A 18 -0.91 -4.11 -4.29
N ILE A 19 0.32 -4.43 -4.71
CA ILE A 19 0.63 -5.72 -5.32
C ILE A 19 0.14 -6.85 -4.40
N VAL A 20 -0.44 -7.88 -4.99
CA VAL A 20 -1.08 -8.99 -4.28
C VAL A 20 -0.01 -9.86 -3.62
N HIS A 21 -0.30 -10.39 -2.42
CA HIS A 21 0.57 -11.39 -1.80
C HIS A 21 0.47 -12.73 -2.54
N ILE A 22 1.60 -13.42 -2.65
CA ILE A 22 1.65 -14.73 -3.30
C ILE A 22 2.09 -15.77 -2.25
N ASP A 23 1.18 -16.61 -1.75
CA ASP A 23 1.53 -17.66 -0.78
C ASP A 23 2.47 -18.73 -1.41
N GLU A 24 2.07 -19.29 -2.56
CA GLU A 24 2.82 -20.35 -3.25
C GLU A 24 3.72 -19.77 -4.36
N LYS A 25 4.82 -19.13 -3.95
CA LYS A 25 5.75 -18.46 -4.86
C LYS A 25 6.48 -19.43 -5.81
N LYS A 26 6.53 -19.07 -7.09
CA LYS A 26 7.39 -19.70 -8.11
C LYS A 26 8.65 -18.89 -8.32
N LEU A 27 9.63 -19.49 -8.99
CA LEU A 27 10.87 -18.80 -9.33
C LEU A 27 10.59 -17.56 -10.18
N GLY A 28 10.94 -16.39 -9.65
CA GLY A 28 10.75 -15.09 -10.30
C GLY A 28 9.50 -14.34 -9.86
N ASP A 29 8.63 -14.95 -9.04
CA ASP A 29 7.54 -14.23 -8.40
C ASP A 29 8.10 -13.25 -7.38
N VAL A 30 7.52 -12.04 -7.36
CA VAL A 30 7.91 -10.95 -6.47
C VAL A 30 6.67 -10.24 -5.95
N ASP A 31 6.70 -9.90 -4.67
CA ASP A 31 5.73 -9.05 -3.99
C ASP A 31 6.46 -8.24 -2.88
N GLU A 32 5.71 -7.49 -2.09
CA GLU A 32 6.30 -6.73 -0.98
C GLU A 32 6.92 -7.62 0.11
N SER A 33 6.43 -8.86 0.28
CA SER A 33 7.00 -9.80 1.26
C SER A 33 8.39 -10.26 0.84
N THR A 34 8.60 -10.59 -0.44
CA THR A 34 9.93 -10.93 -0.97
C THR A 34 10.88 -9.73 -0.95
N ASP A 35 10.38 -8.55 -1.30
CA ASP A 35 11.20 -7.33 -1.33
C ASP A 35 11.66 -6.95 0.08
N ALA A 36 10.78 -7.08 1.08
CA ALA A 36 11.14 -6.91 2.48
C ALA A 36 12.15 -7.98 2.95
N TYR A 37 11.95 -9.25 2.57
CA TYR A 37 12.83 -10.35 2.93
C TYR A 37 14.26 -10.11 2.43
N ASP A 38 14.43 -9.85 1.13
CA ASP A 38 15.74 -9.63 0.51
C ASP A 38 16.41 -8.37 1.04
N THR A 39 15.63 -7.33 1.33
CA THR A 39 16.13 -6.11 1.97
C THR A 39 16.71 -6.40 3.35
N ILE A 40 15.99 -7.15 4.19
CA ILE A 40 16.46 -7.52 5.52
C ILE A 40 17.73 -8.38 5.43
N ASP A 41 17.73 -9.39 4.56
CA ASP A 41 18.87 -10.29 4.34
C ASP A 41 20.12 -9.51 3.90
N TRP A 42 19.96 -8.58 2.96
CA TRP A 42 21.06 -7.72 2.51
C TRP A 42 21.56 -6.82 3.64
N LEU A 43 20.67 -6.17 4.39
CA LEU A 43 21.05 -5.23 5.45
C LEU A 43 21.90 -5.90 6.54
N ILE A 44 21.49 -7.07 7.02
CA ILE A 44 22.20 -7.75 8.11
C ILE A 44 23.57 -8.29 7.66
N LYS A 45 23.75 -8.58 6.37
CA LYS A 45 25.03 -9.07 5.81
C LYS A 45 25.99 -7.94 5.45
N ASN A 46 25.48 -6.78 5.05
CA ASN A 46 26.29 -5.75 4.40
C ASN A 46 26.49 -4.46 5.22
N ILE A 47 25.63 -4.18 6.21
CA ILE A 47 25.78 -2.98 7.03
C ILE A 47 26.65 -3.30 8.26
N PRO A 48 27.84 -2.70 8.41
CA PRO A 48 28.65 -2.94 9.60
C PRO A 48 27.97 -2.42 10.86
N ASN A 49 28.30 -3.01 12.01
CA ASN A 49 27.76 -2.65 13.33
C ASN A 49 26.24 -2.87 13.49
N ASN A 50 25.65 -3.81 12.74
CA ASN A 50 24.31 -4.32 13.03
C ASN A 50 24.38 -5.53 13.99
N ASN A 51 23.31 -5.80 14.74
CA ASN A 51 23.22 -6.92 15.69
C ASN A 51 22.38 -8.10 15.16
N GLY A 52 22.14 -8.16 13.85
CA GLY A 52 21.35 -9.19 13.17
C GLY A 52 19.85 -9.16 13.47
N LYS A 53 19.33 -8.06 14.06
CA LYS A 53 17.90 -7.88 14.36
C LYS A 53 17.34 -6.67 13.63
N VAL A 54 16.18 -6.83 13.04
CA VAL A 54 15.44 -5.78 12.33
C VAL A 54 14.06 -5.60 12.94
N GLY A 55 13.58 -4.36 12.97
CA GLY A 55 12.18 -4.03 13.20
C GLY A 55 11.63 -3.26 12.01
N LEU A 56 10.39 -3.53 11.62
CA LEU A 56 9.68 -2.80 10.57
C LEU A 56 8.64 -1.87 11.21
N TRP A 57 8.51 -0.66 10.68
CA TRP A 57 7.46 0.27 11.08
C TRP A 57 7.13 1.19 9.91
N GLY A 58 5.87 1.61 9.83
CA GLY A 58 5.40 2.49 8.77
C GLY A 58 3.96 2.93 9.02
N ILE A 59 3.57 4.04 8.39
CA ILE A 59 2.24 4.64 8.52
C ILE A 59 1.54 4.65 7.15
N SER A 60 0.22 4.37 7.11
CA SER A 60 -0.59 4.37 5.88
C SER A 60 -0.01 3.40 4.85
N TYR A 61 0.34 3.85 3.63
CA TYR A 61 1.01 2.98 2.64
C TYR A 61 2.27 2.28 3.19
N GLY A 62 3.07 2.97 4.01
CA GLY A 62 4.21 2.33 4.67
C GLY A 62 3.79 1.35 5.76
N GLY A 63 2.62 1.55 6.38
CA GLY A 63 1.98 0.58 7.27
C GLY A 63 1.54 -0.67 6.51
N TRP A 64 1.03 -0.50 5.29
CA TRP A 64 0.70 -1.60 4.38
C TRP A 64 1.96 -2.38 3.95
N GLU A 65 3.05 -1.69 3.61
CA GLU A 65 4.34 -2.34 3.34
C GLU A 65 4.83 -3.16 4.56
N VAL A 66 4.63 -2.65 5.79
CA VAL A 66 4.91 -3.44 7.00
C VAL A 66 3.97 -4.64 7.10
N ALA A 67 2.68 -4.46 6.84
CA ALA A 67 1.68 -5.54 6.88
C ALA A 67 2.06 -6.69 5.94
N MET A 68 2.47 -6.36 4.71
CA MET A 68 2.95 -7.33 3.73
C MET A 68 4.30 -7.94 4.14
N GLY A 69 5.24 -7.13 4.63
CA GLY A 69 6.57 -7.59 5.05
C GLY A 69 6.59 -8.49 6.29
N MET A 70 5.47 -8.61 7.00
CA MET A 70 5.31 -9.60 8.08
C MET A 70 5.00 -11.00 7.53
N MET A 71 4.39 -11.10 6.35
CA MET A 71 4.09 -12.38 5.70
C MET A 71 5.40 -13.01 5.21
N GLU A 72 5.60 -14.30 5.47
CA GLU A 72 6.86 -15.01 5.14
C GLU A 72 8.12 -14.27 5.63
N ALA A 73 8.02 -13.57 6.76
CA ALA A 73 9.06 -12.68 7.25
C ALA A 73 10.44 -13.32 7.38
N HIS A 74 11.48 -12.57 6.98
CA HIS A 74 12.86 -12.96 7.21
C HIS A 74 13.12 -13.25 8.71
N PRO A 75 13.84 -14.31 9.10
CA PRO A 75 14.05 -14.67 10.51
C PRO A 75 14.69 -13.58 11.38
N ALA A 76 15.38 -12.62 10.78
CA ALA A 76 15.94 -11.44 11.46
C ALA A 76 14.90 -10.37 11.81
N LEU A 77 13.68 -10.41 11.27
CA LEU A 77 12.58 -9.54 11.67
C LEU A 77 12.09 -9.94 13.06
N LYS A 78 12.27 -9.05 14.04
CA LYS A 78 11.98 -9.33 15.45
C LYS A 78 10.78 -8.59 16.02
N ALA A 79 10.27 -7.58 15.31
CA ALA A 79 9.07 -6.85 15.67
C ALA A 79 8.56 -6.05 14.46
N ALA A 80 7.25 -5.82 14.41
CA ALA A 80 6.64 -4.98 13.39
C ALA A 80 5.61 -4.03 14.01
N ALA A 81 5.48 -2.85 13.42
CA ALA A 81 4.47 -1.86 13.79
C ALA A 81 3.79 -1.30 12.53
N PRO A 82 2.78 -2.01 11.98
CA PRO A 82 1.90 -1.42 10.98
C PRO A 82 1.01 -0.37 11.68
N MET A 83 1.09 0.87 11.22
CA MET A 83 0.37 1.98 11.84
C MET A 83 -0.61 2.59 10.83
N CYS A 84 -1.89 2.69 11.18
CA CYS A 84 -2.93 3.19 10.28
C CYS A 84 -2.82 2.55 8.89
N SER A 85 -2.58 1.23 8.84
CA SER A 85 -2.35 0.52 7.58
C SER A 85 -3.68 0.31 6.87
N PRO A 86 -3.79 0.62 5.57
CA PRO A 86 -4.88 0.06 4.79
C PRO A 86 -4.75 -1.46 4.76
N GLY A 87 -5.88 -2.13 4.63
CA GLY A 87 -5.99 -3.58 4.52
C GLY A 87 -7.05 -4.01 3.52
N ASN A 88 -8.07 -3.17 3.28
CA ASN A 88 -9.09 -3.39 2.27
C ASN A 88 -9.55 -2.07 1.66
N GLN A 89 -8.93 -1.77 0.52
CA GLN A 89 -9.12 -0.54 -0.24
C GLN A 89 -10.54 -0.32 -0.77
N PHE A 90 -11.34 -1.39 -0.90
CA PHE A 90 -12.70 -1.29 -1.38
C PHE A 90 -13.74 -1.06 -0.26
N MET A 91 -13.53 -1.74 0.87
CA MET A 91 -14.53 -1.81 1.94
C MET A 91 -14.55 -0.56 2.81
N GLY A 92 -13.41 0.06 3.09
CA GLY A 92 -13.40 1.22 3.99
C GLY A 92 -12.08 1.94 4.20
N ASP A 93 -11.11 1.80 3.28
CA ASP A 93 -9.83 2.53 3.33
C ASP A 93 -9.79 3.63 2.25
N ASP A 94 -8.63 3.91 1.65
CA ASP A 94 -8.36 5.12 0.86
C ASP A 94 -9.31 5.39 -0.32
N TYR A 95 -9.71 4.35 -1.07
CA TYR A 95 -10.28 4.53 -2.41
C TYR A 95 -11.79 4.32 -2.47
N TYR A 96 -12.34 3.34 -1.76
CA TYR A 96 -13.79 3.16 -1.65
C TYR A 96 -14.19 2.90 -0.19
N HIS A 97 -15.37 3.39 0.16
CA HIS A 97 -16.07 3.05 1.39
C HIS A 97 -17.39 2.36 1.05
N ASN A 98 -17.47 1.04 1.23
CA ASN A 98 -18.63 0.21 0.87
C ASN A 98 -19.17 0.49 -0.55
N GLY A 99 -18.26 0.62 -1.53
CA GLY A 99 -18.60 0.90 -2.93
C GLY A 99 -18.78 2.39 -3.28
N ALA A 100 -18.71 3.32 -2.32
CA ALA A 100 -18.65 4.75 -2.63
C ALA A 100 -17.20 5.20 -2.89
N PHE A 101 -16.90 5.60 -4.13
CA PHE A 101 -15.54 6.03 -4.52
C PHE A 101 -15.14 7.39 -3.92
N ARG A 102 -13.97 7.44 -3.29
CA ARG A 102 -13.38 8.63 -2.66
C ARG A 102 -12.60 9.46 -3.67
N ALA A 103 -13.33 10.03 -4.64
CA ALA A 103 -12.75 10.70 -5.81
C ALA A 103 -11.68 11.76 -5.48
N LEU A 104 -11.90 12.60 -4.47
CA LEU A 104 -10.95 13.65 -4.08
C LEU A 104 -9.61 13.08 -3.63
N TYR A 105 -9.66 12.09 -2.71
CA TYR A 105 -8.47 11.45 -2.18
C TYR A 105 -7.75 10.66 -3.27
N ALA A 106 -8.49 9.77 -3.95
CA ALA A 106 -7.97 8.92 -5.01
C ALA A 106 -7.26 9.74 -6.09
N PHE A 107 -7.83 10.87 -6.49
CA PHE A 107 -7.26 11.72 -7.53
C PHE A 107 -6.00 12.43 -7.05
N TYR A 108 -6.06 13.07 -5.88
CA TYR A 108 -4.92 13.80 -5.35
C TYR A 108 -3.73 12.87 -5.13
N TRP A 109 -3.97 11.71 -4.51
CA TRP A 109 -2.94 10.71 -4.26
C TRP A 109 -2.36 10.15 -5.56
N SER A 110 -3.21 9.71 -6.50
CA SER A 110 -2.76 9.08 -7.75
C SER A 110 -2.05 10.08 -8.69
N SER A 111 -2.50 11.34 -8.72
CA SER A 111 -1.85 12.42 -9.47
C SER A 111 -0.40 12.65 -9.07
N LYS A 112 0.01 12.23 -7.87
CA LYS A 112 1.37 12.37 -7.35
C LYS A 112 2.11 11.04 -7.35
N ASN A 113 1.46 10.00 -6.84
CA ASN A 113 2.11 8.75 -6.45
C ASN A 113 1.94 7.63 -7.47
N ALA A 114 0.92 7.67 -8.34
CA ALA A 114 0.67 6.60 -9.31
C ALA A 114 1.03 6.96 -10.76
N GLN A 115 1.69 8.10 -10.98
CA GLN A 115 2.20 8.44 -12.31
C GLN A 115 3.24 7.42 -12.78
N ILE A 116 3.12 7.00 -14.04
CA ILE A 116 4.11 6.17 -14.74
C ILE A 116 5.49 6.83 -14.63
N ARG A 117 6.51 5.99 -14.44
CA ARG A 117 7.92 6.41 -14.41
C ARG A 117 8.68 5.63 -15.46
N ILE A 118 9.56 6.32 -16.18
CA ILE A 118 10.37 5.74 -17.27
C ILE A 118 11.70 5.22 -16.74
N SER A 119 12.25 5.85 -15.70
CA SER A 119 13.54 5.48 -15.11
C SER A 119 13.62 5.85 -13.63
N PRO A 120 14.55 5.25 -12.88
CA PRO A 120 14.88 5.70 -11.54
C PRO A 120 15.19 7.20 -11.51
N THR A 121 14.63 7.91 -10.53
CA THR A 121 14.78 9.36 -10.39
C THR A 121 14.62 9.82 -8.95
N SER A 122 15.37 10.85 -8.56
CA SER A 122 15.14 11.60 -7.32
C SER A 122 14.10 12.70 -7.45
N GLU A 123 13.62 12.95 -8.67
CA GLU A 123 12.63 14.01 -8.91
C GLU A 123 11.28 13.63 -8.32
N LYS A 124 10.69 14.61 -7.62
CA LYS A 124 9.34 14.50 -7.09
C LYS A 124 8.34 14.89 -8.18
N THR A 125 7.23 14.19 -8.22
CA THR A 125 6.08 14.57 -9.06
C THR A 125 5.63 15.98 -8.67
N LYS A 126 5.41 16.83 -9.67
CA LYS A 126 4.88 18.18 -9.43
C LYS A 126 3.44 18.08 -8.90
N PRO A 127 3.05 18.92 -7.93
CA PRO A 127 1.65 18.98 -7.50
C PRO A 127 0.72 19.28 -8.68
N PHE A 128 -0.46 18.67 -8.67
CA PHE A 128 -1.50 18.99 -9.65
C PHE A 128 -2.05 20.41 -9.44
N GLU A 129 -2.19 21.17 -10.51
CA GLU A 129 -2.75 22.53 -10.47
C GLU A 129 -4.25 22.47 -10.76
N PHE A 130 -5.07 22.62 -9.72
CA PHE A 130 -6.53 22.51 -9.82
C PHE A 130 -7.20 23.68 -10.56
N GLY A 131 -6.51 24.80 -10.75
CA GLY A 131 -7.06 26.01 -11.36
C GLY A 131 -8.13 26.74 -10.53
N THR A 132 -8.53 26.17 -9.39
CA THR A 132 -9.49 26.73 -8.44
C THR A 132 -9.13 26.29 -7.02
N PRO A 133 -9.32 27.13 -5.98
CA PRO A 133 -9.21 26.70 -4.59
C PRO A 133 -10.46 25.94 -4.09
N ASP A 134 -11.54 25.91 -4.89
CA ASP A 134 -12.80 25.25 -4.54
C ASP A 134 -12.85 23.82 -5.14
N GLY A 135 -12.62 22.82 -4.28
CA GLY A 135 -12.66 21.41 -4.66
C GLY A 135 -14.03 20.94 -5.13
N TYR A 136 -15.12 21.48 -4.57
CA TYR A 136 -16.47 21.11 -5.01
C TYR A 136 -16.72 21.59 -6.44
N ARG A 137 -16.37 22.85 -6.73
CA ARG A 137 -16.47 23.42 -8.08
C ARG A 137 -15.62 22.65 -9.08
N PHE A 138 -14.38 22.28 -8.72
CA PHE A 138 -13.50 21.48 -9.58
C PHE A 138 -14.19 20.19 -10.04
N TRP A 139 -14.72 19.41 -9.10
CA TRP A 139 -15.37 18.13 -9.43
C TRP A 139 -16.69 18.31 -10.17
N LEU A 140 -17.49 19.32 -9.81
CA LEU A 140 -18.75 19.62 -10.48
C LEU A 140 -18.53 20.00 -11.95
N GLU A 141 -17.53 20.83 -12.23
CA GLU A 141 -17.18 21.25 -13.61
C GLU A 141 -16.48 20.14 -14.40
N LEU A 142 -15.68 19.30 -13.73
CA LEU A 142 -15.02 18.16 -14.37
C LEU A 142 -16.02 17.11 -14.88
N GLY A 143 -17.08 16.86 -14.11
CA GLY A 143 -18.14 15.91 -14.43
C GLY A 143 -17.79 14.46 -14.06
N PRO A 144 -18.25 13.43 -14.82
CA PRO A 144 -18.06 12.03 -14.47
C PRO A 144 -16.57 11.65 -14.40
N LEU A 145 -16.22 10.66 -13.56
CA LEU A 145 -14.85 10.21 -13.32
C LEU A 145 -14.11 9.76 -14.60
N SER A 146 -14.85 9.31 -15.62
CA SER A 146 -14.30 9.00 -16.95
C SER A 146 -13.63 10.19 -17.64
N ASN A 147 -13.88 11.42 -17.18
CA ASN A 147 -13.23 12.63 -17.69
C ASN A 147 -11.84 12.85 -17.10
N VAL A 148 -11.49 12.24 -15.96
CA VAL A 148 -10.19 12.44 -15.33
C VAL A 148 -9.07 11.98 -16.26
N ASP A 149 -9.14 10.77 -16.79
CA ASP A 149 -8.09 10.29 -17.69
C ASP A 149 -8.11 11.05 -19.03
N LYS A 150 -9.30 11.27 -19.60
CA LYS A 150 -9.46 11.96 -20.89
C LYS A 150 -8.98 13.41 -20.89
N LYS A 151 -9.08 14.11 -19.76
CA LYS A 151 -8.82 15.55 -19.67
C LYS A 151 -7.59 15.91 -18.83
N LEU A 152 -7.15 15.03 -17.92
CA LEU A 152 -6.13 15.36 -16.91
C LEU A 152 -4.94 14.39 -16.94
N PHE A 153 -5.17 13.07 -16.86
CA PHE A 153 -4.07 12.10 -16.74
C PHE A 153 -3.51 11.63 -18.08
N PHE A 154 -4.32 11.61 -19.15
CA PHE A 154 -3.88 11.24 -20.50
C PHE A 154 -3.11 9.90 -20.55
N GLY A 155 -3.59 8.90 -19.81
CA GLY A 155 -2.97 7.57 -19.71
C GLY A 155 -1.73 7.48 -18.81
N GLN A 156 -1.33 8.56 -18.14
CA GLN A 156 -0.15 8.58 -17.27
C GLN A 156 -0.39 7.96 -15.89
N VAL A 157 -1.64 7.65 -15.54
CA VAL A 157 -2.01 7.08 -14.23
C VAL A 157 -2.93 5.86 -14.44
N PRO A 158 -2.40 4.71 -14.91
CA PRO A 158 -3.21 3.53 -15.22
C PRO A 158 -4.07 3.05 -14.05
N THR A 159 -3.54 3.13 -12.83
CA THR A 159 -4.22 2.73 -11.60
C THR A 159 -5.54 3.46 -11.38
N TRP A 160 -5.66 4.72 -11.82
CA TRP A 160 -6.93 5.44 -11.77
C TRP A 160 -8.01 4.76 -12.63
N ASN A 161 -7.62 4.32 -13.82
CA ASN A 161 -8.52 3.63 -14.73
C ASN A 161 -8.89 2.25 -14.19
N GLU A 162 -7.95 1.52 -13.58
CA GLU A 162 -8.23 0.26 -12.88
C GLU A 162 -9.30 0.46 -11.80
N TRP A 163 -9.10 1.44 -10.90
CA TRP A 163 -10.07 1.69 -9.82
C TRP A 163 -11.46 2.05 -10.32
N THR A 164 -11.56 2.83 -11.40
CA THR A 164 -12.86 3.27 -11.94
C THR A 164 -13.55 2.23 -12.82
N VAL A 165 -12.82 1.24 -13.32
CA VAL A 165 -13.37 0.06 -14.02
C VAL A 165 -13.87 -0.98 -13.02
N HIS A 166 -13.13 -1.19 -11.93
CA HIS A 166 -13.51 -2.09 -10.84
C HIS A 166 -14.41 -1.35 -9.82
N ASP A 167 -15.62 -0.97 -10.22
CA ASP A 167 -16.57 -0.18 -9.43
C ASP A 167 -17.41 -1.01 -8.43
N THR A 168 -17.19 -2.32 -8.41
CA THR A 168 -17.81 -3.27 -7.47
C THR A 168 -16.74 -4.09 -6.75
N TYR A 169 -17.08 -4.78 -5.66
CA TYR A 169 -16.14 -5.63 -4.92
C TYR A 169 -15.89 -6.97 -5.64
N ASP A 170 -15.27 -6.89 -6.81
CA ASP A 170 -14.92 -8.03 -7.66
C ASP A 170 -13.56 -8.65 -7.29
N GLU A 171 -13.10 -9.59 -8.12
CA GLU A 171 -11.85 -10.33 -7.91
C GLU A 171 -10.63 -9.41 -7.76
N TYR A 172 -10.60 -8.27 -8.45
CA TYR A 172 -9.48 -7.32 -8.37
C TYR A 172 -9.30 -6.76 -6.95
N TRP A 173 -10.41 -6.47 -6.25
CA TRP A 173 -10.35 -5.97 -4.88
C TRP A 173 -10.26 -7.08 -3.84
N GLN A 174 -10.94 -8.21 -4.08
CA GLN A 174 -10.87 -9.37 -3.20
C GLN A 174 -9.45 -9.90 -3.10
N SER A 175 -8.72 -9.99 -4.21
CA SER A 175 -7.34 -10.46 -4.23
C SER A 175 -6.35 -9.52 -3.53
N LYS A 176 -6.76 -8.30 -3.17
CA LYS A 176 -5.91 -7.30 -2.48
C LYS A 176 -6.29 -7.14 -1.01
N ASN A 177 -7.13 -8.01 -0.47
CA ASN A 177 -7.59 -7.96 0.91
C ASN A 177 -6.54 -8.54 1.88
N VAL A 178 -5.63 -7.70 2.33
CA VAL A 178 -4.48 -8.08 3.17
C VAL A 178 -4.86 -8.91 4.40
N PRO A 179 -5.93 -8.61 5.16
CA PRO A 179 -6.37 -9.46 6.27
C PRO A 179 -6.58 -10.93 5.91
N ASP A 180 -6.92 -11.27 4.66
CA ASP A 180 -7.13 -12.66 4.24
C ASP A 180 -5.81 -13.46 4.17
N ASP A 181 -4.71 -12.77 3.92
CA ASP A 181 -3.38 -13.36 3.71
C ASP A 181 -2.53 -13.42 5.00
N MET A 182 -3.00 -12.83 6.11
CA MET A 182 -2.25 -12.76 7.38
C MET A 182 -2.19 -14.08 8.16
N ASN A 183 -1.54 -15.09 7.58
CA ASN A 183 -1.30 -16.40 8.19
C ASN A 183 0.16 -16.54 8.67
N ASP A 184 0.39 -17.44 9.63
CA ASP A 184 1.71 -17.81 10.15
C ASP A 184 2.62 -16.66 10.64
N ILE A 185 2.03 -15.56 11.12
CA ILE A 185 2.74 -14.42 11.69
C ILE A 185 3.15 -14.73 13.12
N LYS A 186 4.45 -14.90 13.38
CA LYS A 186 4.99 -15.34 14.69
C LYS A 186 5.69 -14.25 15.50
N LEU A 187 6.05 -13.14 14.86
CA LEU A 187 6.77 -12.04 15.50
C LEU A 187 5.82 -11.13 16.30
N PRO A 188 6.29 -10.42 17.34
CA PRO A 188 5.49 -9.41 18.06
C PRO A 188 5.03 -8.26 17.15
N VAL A 189 3.73 -7.97 17.15
CA VAL A 189 3.14 -6.91 16.31
C VAL A 189 2.47 -5.85 17.16
N MET A 190 2.90 -4.60 17.01
CA MET A 190 2.21 -3.44 17.57
C MET A 190 1.34 -2.78 16.49
N ASN A 191 0.11 -3.27 16.35
CA ASN A 191 -0.85 -2.67 15.44
C ASN A 191 -1.37 -1.34 16.01
N VAL A 192 -1.25 -0.26 15.23
CA VAL A 192 -1.69 1.08 15.66
C VAL A 192 -2.83 1.55 14.77
N CYS A 193 -3.90 2.06 15.37
CA CYS A 193 -5.03 2.69 14.67
C CYS A 193 -5.44 3.99 15.39
N SER A 194 -6.17 4.86 14.69
CA SER A 194 -6.77 6.06 15.26
C SER A 194 -8.29 6.00 15.16
N LEU A 195 -9.02 6.36 16.21
CA LEU A 195 -10.50 6.38 16.22
C LEU A 195 -11.09 7.37 15.21
N PHE A 196 -10.33 8.40 14.83
CA PHE A 196 -10.72 9.41 13.86
C PHE A 196 -9.79 9.40 12.65
N ASP A 197 -9.35 8.22 12.23
CA ASP A 197 -8.63 8.04 10.98
C ASP A 197 -9.57 8.29 9.80
N SER A 198 -9.27 9.32 9.00
CA SER A 198 -10.06 9.68 7.82
C SER A 198 -9.70 8.87 6.57
N GLU A 199 -8.66 8.05 6.63
CA GLU A 199 -8.09 7.30 5.50
C GLU A 199 -8.25 5.80 5.73
N ASP A 200 -7.63 5.25 6.78
CA ASP A 200 -7.28 3.82 6.86
C ASP A 200 -7.85 3.10 8.11
N TYR A 201 -8.99 3.57 8.63
CA TYR A 201 -9.57 2.99 9.85
C TYR A 201 -9.96 1.52 9.67
N TYR A 202 -10.54 1.16 8.52
CA TYR A 202 -11.06 -0.18 8.28
C TYR A 202 -9.94 -1.21 8.25
N GLY A 203 -8.88 -0.92 7.50
CA GLY A 203 -7.69 -1.76 7.36
C GLY A 203 -7.03 -2.03 8.70
N ALA A 204 -6.70 -0.98 9.45
CA ALA A 204 -5.95 -1.11 10.69
C ALA A 204 -6.67 -1.97 11.75
N ILE A 205 -8.00 -1.87 11.84
CA ILE A 205 -8.80 -2.70 12.77
C ILE A 205 -8.94 -4.14 12.27
N ASN A 206 -9.16 -4.34 10.97
CA ASN A 206 -9.31 -5.69 10.42
C ASN A 206 -7.99 -6.47 10.39
N ILE A 207 -6.86 -5.79 10.20
CA ILE A 207 -5.53 -6.36 10.37
C ILE A 207 -5.35 -6.90 11.79
N TYR A 208 -5.66 -6.08 12.81
CA TYR A 208 -5.63 -6.53 14.21
C TYR A 208 -6.49 -7.78 14.43
N HIS A 209 -7.76 -7.75 14.01
CA HIS A 209 -8.65 -8.89 14.18
C HIS A 209 -8.19 -10.14 13.44
N SER A 210 -7.58 -9.99 12.26
CA SER A 210 -7.03 -11.11 11.53
C SER A 210 -5.82 -11.72 12.22
N LEU A 211 -4.91 -10.87 12.72
CA LEU A 211 -3.74 -11.30 13.51
C LEU A 211 -4.18 -12.13 14.72
N GLU A 212 -5.10 -11.60 15.54
CA GLU A 212 -5.63 -12.27 16.74
C GLU A 212 -6.33 -13.61 16.41
N LYS A 213 -7.10 -13.63 15.31
CA LYS A 213 -7.89 -14.81 14.93
C LYS A 213 -7.03 -15.92 14.32
N LYS A 214 -6.10 -15.57 13.43
CA LYS A 214 -5.35 -16.54 12.62
C LYS A 214 -4.01 -16.92 13.23
N ASN A 215 -3.46 -16.09 14.11
CA ASN A 215 -2.13 -16.26 14.67
C ASN A 215 -2.19 -16.26 16.21
N PRO A 216 -2.90 -17.21 16.84
CA PRO A 216 -3.09 -17.23 18.30
C PRO A 216 -1.79 -17.47 19.10
N GLU A 217 -0.72 -17.93 18.43
CA GLU A 217 0.61 -18.10 19.01
C GLU A 217 1.51 -16.86 18.85
N ASN A 218 1.04 -15.82 18.17
CA ASN A 218 1.82 -14.60 18.04
C ASN A 218 1.95 -13.90 19.41
N GLN A 219 2.99 -13.08 19.53
CA GLN A 219 3.36 -12.42 20.80
C GLN A 219 2.93 -10.95 20.85
N SER A 220 1.77 -10.61 20.25
CA SER A 220 1.19 -9.25 20.31
C SER A 220 0.70 -8.90 21.71
#